data_AF-A0A368UIU1-F1
#
_entry.id   AF-A0A368UIU1-F1
#
_cell.length_a   1.000
_cell.length_b   1.000
_cell.length_c   1.000
_cell.angle_alpha   90.00
_cell.angle_beta   90.00
_cell.angle_gamma   90.00
#
_symmetry.space_group_name_H-M   'P 1'
#
loop_
_entity.id
_entity.type
_entity.pdbx_description
1 polymer ?
#
loop_
_entity_poly.entity_id
_entity_poly.type
_entity_poly.pdbx_seq_one_letter_code
_entity_poly.pdbx_strand_id
1 'polypeptide(L)'
;MINSWKKENFNPKWIIDLIKEQEPERLDVINALEKCRKGKWESKAYIFFVSPQNANQVGADWQFDENIVLEHDTEGTIVIDLLKDGKIGGIEFVKYIT
;
A
#
# COMPACT_ATOMS: atom_id res chain seq x y z
N MET A 1 23.17 -7.10 8.81
CA MET A 1 22.00 -7.45 9.65
C MET A 1 20.77 -7.41 8.76
N ILE A 2 20.01 -8.51 8.66
CA ILE A 2 18.73 -8.51 7.93
C ILE A 2 17.70 -7.91 8.88
N ASN A 3 17.17 -6.73 8.56
CA ASN A 3 16.14 -6.09 9.38
C ASN A 3 14.92 -7.01 9.54
N SER A 4 14.37 -7.12 10.75
CA SER A 4 13.28 -8.06 11.10
C SER A 4 12.04 -7.90 10.23
N TRP A 5 11.68 -6.66 9.87
CA TRP A 5 10.51 -6.34 9.03
C TRP A 5 10.55 -6.97 7.64
N LYS A 6 11.73 -7.32 7.10
CA LYS A 6 11.85 -7.99 5.78
C LYS A 6 11.31 -9.43 5.79
N LYS A 7 11.18 -10.05 6.97
CA LYS A 7 10.73 -11.45 7.11
C LYS A 7 9.23 -11.57 7.33
N GLU A 8 8.53 -10.47 7.52
CA GLU A 8 7.10 -10.48 7.78
C GLU A 8 6.32 -10.51 6.47
N ASN A 9 5.51 -11.55 6.29
CA ASN A 9 4.52 -11.58 5.22
C ASN A 9 3.51 -10.46 5.49
N PHE A 10 3.39 -9.54 4.54
CA PHE A 10 2.38 -8.50 4.62
C PHE A 10 0.97 -9.10 4.61
N ASN A 11 0.16 -8.74 5.60
CA ASN A 11 -1.24 -9.14 5.70
C ASN A 11 -2.13 -7.89 5.58
N PRO A 12 -2.84 -7.69 4.45
CA PRO A 12 -3.67 -6.50 4.25
C PRO A 12 -4.97 -6.49 5.06
N LYS A 13 -5.32 -7.57 5.77
CA LYS A 13 -6.66 -7.72 6.35
C LYS A 13 -7.08 -6.56 7.24
N TRP A 14 -6.20 -6.09 8.12
CA TRP A 14 -6.51 -4.99 9.03
C TRP A 14 -6.66 -3.64 8.30
N ILE A 15 -5.94 -3.45 7.19
CA ILE A 15 -6.10 -2.27 6.31
C ILE A 15 -7.43 -2.33 5.57
N ILE A 16 -7.83 -3.52 5.10
CA ILE A 16 -9.14 -3.73 4.47
C ILE A 16 -10.27 -3.41 5.46
N ASP A 17 -10.13 -3.85 6.71
CA ASP A 17 -11.12 -3.54 7.76
C ASP A 17 -11.18 -2.02 8.02
N LEU A 18 -10.03 -1.33 7.99
CA LEU A 18 -9.95 0.13 8.14
C LEU A 18 -10.62 0.89 6.97
N ILE A 19 -10.44 0.41 5.72
CA ILE A 19 -11.12 0.99 4.56
C ILE A 19 -12.64 0.80 4.68
N LYS A 20 -13.11 -0.37 5.11
CA LYS A 20 -14.54 -0.61 5.31
C LYS A 20 -15.15 0.32 6.36
N GLU A 21 -14.36 0.78 7.33
CA GLU A 21 -14.80 1.73 8.34
C GLU A 21 -14.83 3.17 7.82
N GLN A 22 -13.76 3.63 7.15
CA GLN A 22 -13.58 5.04 6.78
C GLN A 22 -14.08 5.38 5.38
N GLU A 23 -13.99 4.43 4.45
CA GLU A 23 -14.24 4.58 3.01
C GLU A 23 -15.02 3.35 2.46
N PRO A 24 -16.21 3.01 3.01
CA PRO A 24 -16.90 1.74 2.72
C PRO A 24 -17.27 1.52 1.24
N GLU A 25 -17.43 2.61 0.49
CA GLU A 25 -17.80 2.57 -0.93
C GLU A 25 -16.59 2.26 -1.85
N ARG A 26 -15.36 2.27 -1.31
CA ARG A 26 -14.11 1.99 -2.04
C ARG A 26 -13.87 0.49 -2.24
N LEU A 27 -14.85 -0.18 -2.82
CA LEU A 27 -14.79 -1.61 -3.17
C LEU A 27 -13.65 -1.92 -4.15
N ASP A 28 -13.28 -0.96 -4.99
CA ASP A 28 -12.12 -1.03 -5.89
C ASP A 28 -10.81 -1.25 -5.12
N VAL A 29 -10.57 -0.47 -4.06
CA VAL A 29 -9.37 -0.54 -3.22
C VAL A 29 -9.37 -1.83 -2.40
N ILE A 30 -10.52 -2.22 -1.84
CA ILE A 30 -10.67 -3.48 -1.10
C ILE A 30 -10.32 -4.67 -2.01
N ASN A 31 -10.91 -4.73 -3.20
CA ASN A 31 -10.65 -5.80 -4.16
C ASN A 31 -9.19 -5.82 -4.65
N ALA A 32 -8.53 -4.66 -4.74
CA ALA A 32 -7.13 -4.56 -5.11
C ALA A 32 -6.22 -5.10 -3.99
N LEU A 33 -6.46 -4.71 -2.73
CA LEU A 33 -5.73 -5.21 -1.56
C LEU A 33 -5.92 -6.72 -1.35
N GLU A 34 -7.10 -7.25 -1.61
CA GLU A 34 -7.35 -8.69 -1.55
C GLU A 34 -6.50 -9.49 -2.55
N LYS A 35 -5.99 -8.87 -3.62
CA LYS A 35 -5.10 -9.50 -4.61
C LYS A 35 -3.62 -9.33 -4.25
N CYS A 36 -3.28 -8.45 -3.31
CA CYS A 36 -1.92 -8.26 -2.81
C CYS A 36 -1.48 -9.48 -1.96
N ARG A 37 -0.88 -10.47 -2.61
CA ARG A 37 -0.39 -11.71 -1.94
C ARG A 37 1.09 -11.66 -1.56
N LYS A 38 1.88 -10.83 -2.25
CA LYS A 38 3.32 -10.65 -2.03
C LYS A 38 3.68 -9.20 -2.31
N GLY A 39 4.19 -8.50 -1.32
CA GLY A 39 4.79 -7.18 -1.47
C GLY A 39 6.28 -7.23 -1.11
N LYS A 40 7.03 -6.23 -1.54
CA LYS A 40 8.43 -6.05 -1.19
C LYS A 40 8.56 -4.83 -0.30
N TRP A 41 8.97 -5.07 0.94
CA TRP A 41 9.31 -4.01 1.85
C TRP A 41 10.60 -3.32 1.38
N GLU A 42 10.53 -2.01 1.21
CA GLU A 42 11.70 -1.16 0.98
C GLU A 42 12.30 -0.67 2.30
N SER A 43 11.44 -0.35 3.25
CA SER A 43 11.78 0.11 4.59
C SER A 43 10.75 -0.41 5.61
N LYS A 44 10.88 0.00 6.88
CA LYS A 44 9.82 -0.23 7.88
C LYS A 44 8.54 0.59 7.62
N ALA A 45 8.64 1.62 6.78
CA ALA A 45 7.57 2.58 6.51
C ALA A 45 6.90 2.35 5.16
N TYR A 46 7.47 1.48 4.31
CA TYR A 46 7.02 1.39 2.93
C TYR A 46 7.14 -0.02 2.37
N ILE A 47 6.02 -0.48 1.80
CA ILE A 47 5.90 -1.71 1.02
C ILE A 47 5.33 -1.38 -0.35
N PHE A 48 5.90 -1.96 -1.41
CA PHE A 48 5.37 -1.86 -2.76
C PHE A 48 4.98 -3.24 -3.32
N PHE A 49 3.99 -3.25 -4.20
CA PHE A 49 3.44 -4.46 -4.84
C PHE A 49 3.68 -4.51 -6.35
N VAL A 50 4.10 -3.40 -6.96
CA VAL A 50 4.56 -3.32 -8.34
C VAL A 50 5.95 -2.70 -8.42
N SER A 51 6.61 -2.80 -9.57
CA SER A 51 7.92 -2.16 -9.77
C SER A 51 7.80 -0.63 -9.71
N PRO A 52 8.56 0.07 -8.82
CA PRO A 52 8.61 1.53 -8.81
C PRO A 52 9.57 2.09 -9.87
N GLN A 53 10.24 1.24 -10.66
CA GLN A 53 11.21 1.72 -11.67
C GLN A 53 10.51 2.55 -12.75
N ASN A 54 11.05 3.74 -13.01
CA ASN A 54 10.55 4.67 -14.03
C ASN A 54 9.06 5.04 -13.86
N ALA A 55 8.58 5.15 -12.61
CA ALA A 55 7.19 5.49 -12.32
C ALA A 55 6.66 6.65 -13.18
N ASN A 56 5.44 6.48 -13.69
CA ASN A 56 4.71 7.39 -14.59
C ASN A 56 5.32 7.59 -15.99
N GLN A 57 6.42 6.91 -16.34
CA GLN A 57 6.84 6.83 -17.74
C GLN A 57 6.00 5.80 -18.50
N VAL A 58 5.85 5.99 -19.81
CA VAL A 58 5.12 5.06 -20.67
C VAL A 58 5.72 3.66 -20.57
N GLY A 59 4.89 2.67 -20.22
CA GLY A 59 5.30 1.27 -20.09
C GLY A 59 5.85 0.87 -18.71
N ALA A 60 5.92 1.78 -17.74
CA ALA A 60 6.24 1.42 -16.36
C ALA A 60 5.05 0.79 -15.64
N ASP A 61 5.32 -0.14 -14.72
CA ASP A 61 4.26 -0.78 -13.92
C ASP A 61 3.54 0.22 -13.00
N TRP A 62 4.29 1.17 -12.46
CA TRP A 62 3.75 2.20 -11.58
C TRP A 62 3.19 3.37 -12.40
N GLN A 63 1.88 3.36 -12.62
CA GLN A 63 1.12 4.47 -13.20
C GLN A 63 0.20 5.05 -12.13
N PHE A 64 0.67 6.07 -11.40
CA PHE A 64 -0.06 6.66 -10.29
C PHE A 64 -1.41 7.25 -10.73
N ASP A 65 -2.44 7.03 -9.91
CA ASP A 65 -3.76 7.63 -10.07
C ASP A 65 -4.10 8.56 -8.90
N GLU A 66 -4.25 8.00 -7.71
CA GLU A 66 -4.60 8.75 -6.50
C GLU A 66 -4.05 8.12 -5.21
N ASN A 67 -4.19 8.86 -4.11
CA ASN A 67 -3.88 8.41 -2.77
C ASN A 67 -5.14 8.20 -1.94
N ILE A 68 -5.23 7.06 -1.27
CA ILE A 68 -6.21 6.82 -0.21
C ILE A 68 -5.51 7.03 1.12
N VAL A 69 -6.04 7.94 1.92
CA VAL A 69 -5.47 8.29 3.22
C VAL A 69 -6.38 7.74 4.30
N LEU A 70 -5.82 6.90 5.17
CA LEU A 70 -6.52 6.30 6.30
C LEU A 70 -5.82 6.69 7.59
N GLU A 71 -6.58 6.76 8.68
CA GLU A 71 -6.04 7.03 10.01
C GLU A 71 -6.19 5.81 10.92
N HIS A 72 -5.13 5.38 11.59
CA HIS A 72 -5.16 4.27 12.54
C HIS A 72 -4.62 4.71 13.89
N ASP A 73 -5.35 4.40 14.98
CA ASP A 73 -5.03 4.86 16.34
C ASP A 73 -3.57 4.60 16.77
N THR A 74 -3.03 3.43 16.43
CA THR A 74 -1.64 3.07 16.77
C THR A 74 -0.62 3.28 15.64
N GLU A 75 -0.98 3.03 14.38
CA GLU A 75 -0.05 3.09 13.24
C GLU A 75 0.05 4.50 12.63
N GLY A 76 -0.83 5.42 13.02
CA GLY A 76 -0.93 6.77 12.49
C GLY A 76 -1.53 6.81 11.09
N THR A 77 -1.17 7.85 10.33
CA THR A 77 -1.59 8.01 8.94
C THR A 77 -0.98 6.93 8.04
N ILE A 78 -1.84 6.28 7.27
CA ILE A 78 -1.50 5.28 6.26
C ILE A 78 -1.92 5.81 4.90
N VAL A 79 -1.01 5.81 3.95
CA VAL A 79 -1.27 6.24 2.58
C VAL A 79 -1.19 5.03 1.65
N ILE A 80 -2.22 4.81 0.84
CA ILE A 80 -2.29 3.75 -0.16
C ILE A 80 -2.23 4.38 -1.54
N ASP A 81 -1.27 3.99 -2.36
CA ASP A 81 -1.18 4.42 -3.74
C ASP A 81 -2.06 3.53 -4.63
N LEU A 82 -3.11 4.10 -5.21
CA LEU A 82 -3.90 3.45 -6.25
C LEU A 82 -3.32 3.81 -7.62
N LEU A 83 -3.17 2.79 -8.47
CA LEU A 83 -2.68 2.95 -9.83
C LEU A 83 -3.84 2.98 -10.84
N LYS A 84 -3.59 3.56 -12.02
CA LYS A 84 -4.60 3.74 -13.08
C LYS A 84 -5.22 2.43 -13.59
N ASP A 85 -4.55 1.30 -13.38
CA ASP A 85 -5.04 -0.03 -13.74
C ASP A 85 -5.78 -0.74 -12.60
N GLY A 86 -6.05 -0.03 -11.49
CA GLY A 86 -6.74 -0.53 -10.31
C GLY A 86 -5.90 -1.41 -9.40
N LYS A 87 -4.57 -1.45 -9.58
CA LYS A 87 -3.66 -2.12 -8.65
C LYS A 87 -3.25 -1.20 -7.52
N ILE A 88 -2.85 -1.79 -6.40
CA ILE A 88 -2.13 -1.08 -5.34
C ILE A 88 -0.66 -0.97 -5.74
N GLY A 89 -0.14 0.25 -5.80
CA GLY A 89 1.27 0.52 -6.04
C GLY A 89 2.09 0.21 -4.79
N GLY A 90 1.76 0.91 -3.71
CA GLY A 90 2.42 0.77 -2.42
C GLY A 90 1.55 1.27 -1.28
N ILE A 91 2.05 1.02 -0.07
CA ILE A 91 1.45 1.44 1.18
C ILE A 91 2.55 2.06 2.03
N GLU A 92 2.33 3.31 2.42
CA GLU A 92 3.20 4.12 3.27
C GLU A 92 2.60 4.26 4.66
N PHE A 93 3.45 4.06 5.67
CA PHE A 93 3.13 4.27 7.08
C PHE A 93 3.87 5.52 7.54
N VAL A 94 3.19 6.67 7.53
CA VAL A 94 3.80 7.99 7.72
C VAL A 94 4.55 8.08 9.05
N LYS A 95 4.00 7.47 10.10
CA LYS A 95 4.60 7.40 11.44
C LYS A 95 6.03 6.83 11.44
N TYR A 96 6.39 6.00 10.47
CA TYR A 96 7.67 5.31 10.41
C TYR A 96 8.66 5.90 9.40
N ILE A 97 8.30 6.98 8.71
CA ILE A 97 9.23 7.71 7.84
C ILE A 97 10.34 8.31 8.72
N THR A 98 11.60 8.00 8.40
CA THR A 98 12.80 8.45 9.12
C THR A 98 13.87 8.92 8.16
#